data_AF-A0A527ZBC9-F1
#
_entry.id   AF-A0A527ZBC9-F1
#
_cell.length_a   1.000
_cell.length_b   1.000
_cell.length_c   1.000
_cell.angle_alpha   90.00
_cell.angle_beta   90.00
_cell.angle_gamma   90.00
#
_symmetry.space_group_name_H-M   'P 1'
#
loop_
_entity.id
_entity.type
_entity.pdbx_description
1 polymer ?
#
loop_
_entity_poly.entity_id
_entity_poly.type
_entity_poly.pdbx_seq_one_letter_code
_entity_poly.pdbx_strand_id
1 'polypeptide(L)'
;MIGAKLVMPGCKMDGASIYELLDTEKVTFSAAVPTVWLMLLQYLEETGKKLPYLNKVVIGGSSCPRAITAKFQGNYDVGVIHAWGMTEMSPLGTLCTMKPDYAGLEGEARLDVQGKQ
;
A
#
# COMPACT_ATOMS: atom_id res chain seq x y z
N MET A 1 -19.89 7.63 -3.64
CA MET A 1 -19.47 6.38 -2.99
C MET A 1 -19.97 5.20 -3.82
N ILE A 2 -19.21 4.12 -3.92
CA ILE A 2 -19.54 2.93 -4.75
C ILE A 2 -20.26 1.80 -3.97
N GLY A 3 -20.65 2.04 -2.71
CA GLY A 3 -21.26 1.00 -1.86
C GLY A 3 -20.28 -0.04 -1.30
N ALA A 4 -18.99 0.30 -1.20
CA ALA A 4 -17.98 -0.59 -0.62
C ALA A 4 -18.14 -0.72 0.91
N LYS A 5 -17.83 -1.92 1.43
CA LYS A 5 -17.66 -2.15 2.88
C LYS A 5 -16.53 -1.26 3.41
N LEU A 6 -16.74 -0.64 4.57
CA LEU A 6 -15.74 0.17 5.25
C LEU A 6 -15.33 -0.50 6.57
N VAL A 7 -14.02 -0.58 6.80
CA VAL A 7 -13.42 -1.04 8.06
C VAL A 7 -12.66 0.14 8.65
N MET A 8 -13.08 0.61 9.82
CA MET A 8 -12.51 1.81 10.45
C MET A 8 -11.58 1.38 11.59
N PRO A 9 -10.25 1.59 11.47
CA PRO A 9 -9.27 1.02 12.40
C PRO A 9 -9.25 1.69 13.79
N GLY A 10 -9.92 2.83 13.95
CA GLY A 10 -9.88 3.60 15.18
C GLY A 10 -8.46 4.10 15.48
N CYS A 11 -8.07 4.07 16.76
CA CYS A 11 -6.81 4.64 17.24
C CYS A 11 -5.62 3.67 17.25
N LYS A 12 -5.85 2.35 17.13
CA LYS A 12 -4.78 1.36 17.14
C LYS A 12 -4.21 1.16 15.75
N MET A 13 -3.09 1.83 15.48
CA MET A 13 -2.43 1.87 14.17
C MET A 13 -1.09 1.11 14.13
N ASP A 14 -0.82 0.25 15.13
CA ASP A 14 0.35 -0.62 15.13
C ASP A 14 0.19 -1.81 14.17
N GLY A 15 1.30 -2.46 13.80
CA GLY A 15 1.32 -3.51 12.79
C GLY A 15 0.42 -4.72 13.12
N ALA A 16 0.32 -5.10 14.40
CA ALA A 16 -0.49 -6.25 14.82
C ALA A 16 -1.99 -5.92 14.72
N SER A 17 -2.39 -4.75 15.22
CA SER A 17 -3.79 -4.28 15.14
C SER A 17 -4.25 -4.09 13.70
N ILE A 18 -3.40 -3.53 12.83
CA ILE A 18 -3.71 -3.39 11.39
C ILE A 18 -3.83 -4.76 10.74
N TYR A 19 -2.90 -5.68 11.01
CA TYR A 19 -2.98 -7.04 10.47
C TYR A 19 -4.30 -7.74 10.84
N GLU A 20 -4.71 -7.67 12.11
CA GLU A 20 -5.92 -8.31 12.60
C GLU A 20 -7.15 -7.87 11.79
N LEU A 21 -7.27 -6.57 11.51
CA LEU A 21 -8.35 -6.02 10.70
C LEU A 21 -8.26 -6.46 9.24
N LEU A 22 -7.06 -6.42 8.65
CA LEU A 22 -6.86 -6.83 7.25
C LEU A 22 -7.31 -8.29 7.03
N ASP A 23 -6.94 -9.17 7.95
CA ASP A 23 -7.20 -10.61 7.87
C ASP A 23 -8.65 -10.95 8.23
N THR A 24 -9.15 -10.47 9.37
CA THR A 24 -10.49 -10.78 9.87
C THR A 24 -11.59 -10.20 8.98
N GLU A 25 -11.42 -8.95 8.53
CA GLU A 25 -12.43 -8.27 7.74
C GLU A 25 -12.27 -8.49 6.23
N LYS A 26 -11.23 -9.24 5.83
CA LYS A 26 -10.86 -9.55 4.44
C LYS A 26 -10.71 -8.29 3.60
N VAL A 27 -9.90 -7.35 4.08
CA VAL A 27 -9.70 -6.04 3.44
C VAL A 27 -8.96 -6.23 2.12
N THR A 28 -9.54 -5.73 1.03
CA THR A 28 -8.98 -5.84 -0.33
C THR A 28 -8.21 -4.61 -0.78
N PHE A 29 -8.47 -3.47 -0.13
CA PHE A 29 -7.88 -2.17 -0.44
C PHE A 29 -7.68 -1.36 0.84
N SER A 30 -6.53 -0.72 0.99
CA SER A 30 -6.28 0.17 2.12
C SER A 30 -5.33 1.31 1.73
N ALA A 31 -5.39 2.43 2.45
CA ALA A 31 -4.61 3.63 2.16
C ALA A 31 -4.03 4.21 3.45
N ALA A 32 -2.71 4.44 3.49
CA ALA A 32 -2.03 5.02 4.65
C ALA A 32 -0.68 5.64 4.28
N VAL A 33 -0.05 6.32 5.23
CA VAL A 33 1.30 6.87 5.12
C VAL A 33 2.38 5.77 5.23
N PRO A 34 3.60 5.98 4.71
CA PRO A 34 4.68 4.99 4.77
C PRO A 34 4.97 4.40 6.15
N THR A 35 4.86 5.18 7.22
CA THR A 35 5.18 4.71 8.58
C THR A 35 4.24 3.62 9.09
N VAL A 36 2.94 3.69 8.76
CA VAL A 36 1.98 2.62 9.11
C VAL A 36 2.33 1.32 8.39
N TRP A 37 2.72 1.43 7.11
CA TRP A 37 3.14 0.27 6.32
C TRP A 37 4.45 -0.34 6.80
N LEU A 38 5.41 0.47 7.25
CA LEU A 38 6.64 -0.04 7.85
C LEU A 38 6.35 -0.87 9.11
N MET A 39 5.46 -0.39 10.00
CA MET A 39 5.07 -1.14 11.20
C MET A 39 4.37 -2.46 10.84
N LEU A 40 3.48 -2.46 9.84
CA LEU A 40 2.84 -3.69 9.35
C LEU A 40 3.86 -4.67 8.77
N LEU A 41 4.74 -4.20 7.89
CA LEU A 41 5.76 -5.04 7.24
C LEU A 41 6.72 -5.65 8.27
N GLN A 42 7.12 -4.89 9.29
CA GLN A 42 7.93 -5.39 10.39
C GLN A 42 7.20 -6.51 11.15
N TYR A 43 5.92 -6.31 11.50
CA TYR A 43 5.12 -7.33 12.15
C TYR A 43 4.97 -8.60 11.30
N LEU A 44 4.78 -8.46 9.98
CA LEU A 44 4.69 -9.59 9.06
C LEU A 44 6.01 -10.35 8.95
N GLU A 45 7.15 -9.65 8.95
CA GLU A 45 8.49 -10.25 8.96
C GLU A 45 8.77 -11.02 10.25
N GLU A 46 8.40 -10.45 11.40
CA GLU A 46 8.58 -11.07 12.71
C GLU A 46 7.70 -12.32 12.90
N THR A 47 6.50 -12.34 12.29
CA THR A 47 5.51 -13.41 12.50
C THR A 47 5.40 -14.41 11.35
N GLY A 48 5.97 -14.12 10.18
CA GLY A 48 5.82 -14.93 8.96
C GLY A 48 4.41 -14.93 8.36
N LYS A 49 3.52 -14.05 8.85
CA LYS A 49 2.13 -13.95 8.38
C LYS A 49 2.04 -13.46 6.93
N LYS A 50 0.90 -13.71 6.29
CA LYS A 50 0.63 -13.38 4.88
C LYS A 50 -0.58 -12.45 4.77
N LEU A 51 -0.77 -11.85 3.59
CA LEU A 51 -1.87 -10.92 3.30
C LEU A 51 -2.78 -11.47 2.19
N PRO A 52 -3.44 -12.64 2.39
CA PRO A 52 -4.11 -13.35 1.30
C PRO A 52 -5.32 -12.62 0.69
N TYR A 53 -5.83 -11.59 1.37
CA TYR A 53 -7.01 -10.82 0.93
C TYR A 53 -6.67 -9.44 0.37
N LEU A 54 -5.50 -8.90 0.70
CA LEU A 54 -5.14 -7.52 0.37
C LEU A 54 -4.58 -7.45 -1.04
N ASN A 55 -5.30 -6.82 -1.96
CA ASN A 55 -4.89 -6.76 -3.36
C ASN A 55 -4.02 -5.52 -3.64
N LYS A 56 -4.30 -4.42 -2.93
CA LYS A 56 -3.72 -3.12 -3.27
C LYS A 56 -3.66 -2.18 -2.07
N VAL A 57 -2.56 -1.45 -1.97
CA VAL A 57 -2.40 -0.32 -1.05
C VAL A 57 -2.14 0.99 -1.79
N VAL A 58 -2.68 2.08 -1.25
CA VAL A 58 -2.30 3.44 -1.62
C VAL A 58 -1.39 4.00 -0.54
N ILE A 59 -0.26 4.55 -0.96
CA ILE A 59 0.73 5.16 -0.08
C ILE A 59 0.83 6.63 -0.44
N GLY A 60 0.74 7.54 0.53
CA GLY A 60 0.81 8.97 0.28
C GLY A 60 1.15 9.77 1.53
N GLY A 61 1.06 11.10 1.45
CA GLY A 61 1.39 12.03 2.55
C GLY A 61 2.89 12.25 2.77
N SER A 62 3.73 11.32 2.33
CA SER A 62 5.19 11.49 2.19
C SER A 62 5.72 10.60 1.05
N SER A 63 7.03 10.67 0.78
CA SER A 63 7.65 9.82 -0.25
C SER A 63 7.56 8.34 0.14
N CYS A 64 7.15 7.49 -0.80
CA CYS A 64 7.11 6.04 -0.63
C CYS A 64 8.50 5.45 -0.92
N PRO A 65 9.18 4.87 0.08
CA PRO A 65 10.46 4.22 -0.15
C PRO A 65 10.31 3.03 -1.11
N ARG A 66 11.22 2.91 -2.08
CA ARG A 66 11.29 1.78 -3.03
C ARG A 66 11.21 0.41 -2.33
N ALA A 67 11.85 0.29 -1.17
CA ALA A 67 11.86 -0.94 -0.38
C ALA A 67 10.48 -1.36 0.11
N ILE A 68 9.58 -0.41 0.43
CA ILE A 68 8.19 -0.73 0.81
C ILE A 68 7.45 -1.30 -0.41
N THR A 69 7.58 -0.65 -1.55
CA THR A 69 6.99 -1.09 -2.82
C THR A 69 7.45 -2.50 -3.19
N ALA A 70 8.75 -2.76 -3.12
CA ALA A 70 9.35 -4.05 -3.42
C ALA A 70 8.87 -5.14 -2.44
N LYS A 71 8.81 -4.86 -1.14
CA LYS A 71 8.35 -5.83 -0.13
C LYS A 71 6.89 -6.22 -0.33
N PHE A 72 5.99 -5.24 -0.54
CA PHE A 72 4.57 -5.54 -0.78
C PHE A 72 4.36 -6.39 -2.03
N GLN A 73 4.95 -5.99 -3.16
CA GLN A 73 4.75 -6.71 -4.42
C GLN A 73 5.46 -8.07 -4.42
N GLY A 74 6.71 -8.12 -3.96
CA GLY A 74 7.53 -9.33 -4.04
C GLY A 74 7.20 -10.39 -2.99
N ASN A 75 6.90 -9.98 -1.74
CA ASN A 75 6.75 -10.93 -0.63
C ASN A 75 5.29 -11.26 -0.30
N TYR A 76 4.37 -10.38 -0.70
CA TYR A 76 2.96 -10.44 -0.29
C TYR A 76 1.98 -10.33 -1.47
N ASP A 77 2.45 -10.18 -2.71
CA ASP A 77 1.61 -10.01 -3.92
C ASP A 77 0.62 -8.85 -3.82
N VAL A 78 1.00 -7.78 -3.12
CA VAL A 78 0.17 -6.59 -2.92
C VAL A 78 0.62 -5.48 -3.85
N GLY A 79 -0.29 -5.00 -4.71
CA GLY A 79 -0.04 -3.86 -5.58
C GLY A 79 0.12 -2.56 -4.80
N VAL A 80 1.05 -1.69 -5.21
CA VAL A 80 1.28 -0.40 -4.56
C VAL A 80 1.00 0.73 -5.54
N ILE A 81 0.20 1.70 -5.11
CA ILE A 81 0.00 2.97 -5.80
C ILE A 81 0.53 4.08 -4.90
N HIS A 82 1.60 4.75 -5.33
CA HIS A 82 2.06 5.96 -4.65
C HIS A 82 1.23 7.15 -5.15
N ALA A 83 0.55 7.81 -4.22
CA ALA A 83 -0.26 8.99 -4.43
C ALA A 83 0.45 10.21 -3.83
N TRP A 84 0.44 11.33 -4.55
CA TRP A 84 0.83 12.63 -4.02
C TRP A 84 -0.36 13.57 -3.97
N GLY A 85 -0.32 14.49 -3.02
CA GLY A 85 -1.41 15.38 -2.73
C GLY A 85 -1.11 16.32 -1.57
N MET A 86 -1.96 17.32 -1.41
CA MET A 86 -1.92 18.31 -0.34
C MET A 86 -3.35 18.67 0.06
N THR A 87 -3.56 19.21 1.26
CA THR A 87 -4.89 19.61 1.75
C THR A 87 -5.60 20.55 0.77
N GLU A 88 -4.86 21.45 0.13
CA GLU A 88 -5.30 22.43 -0.86
C GLU A 88 -5.88 21.78 -2.14
N MET A 89 -5.63 20.48 -2.36
CA MET A 89 -6.09 19.71 -3.52
C MET A 89 -7.19 18.70 -3.18
N SER A 90 -7.74 18.73 -1.97
CA SER A 90 -8.86 17.87 -1.53
C SER A 90 -8.69 16.34 -1.67
N PRO A 91 -7.63 15.69 -1.15
CA PRO A 91 -6.23 16.08 -1.12
C PRO A 91 -5.46 15.58 -2.37
N LEU A 92 -6.09 14.85 -3.29
CA LEU A 92 -5.39 14.07 -4.32
C LEU A 92 -4.90 14.95 -5.49
N GLY A 93 -3.60 14.92 -5.76
CA GLY A 93 -2.99 15.58 -6.92
C GLY A 93 -2.60 14.60 -8.03
N THR A 94 -1.78 13.60 -7.71
CA THR A 94 -1.28 12.63 -8.69
C THR A 94 -1.31 11.19 -8.16
N LEU A 95 -1.39 10.23 -9.09
CA LEU A 95 -1.28 8.80 -8.83
C LEU A 95 -0.22 8.20 -9.75
N CYS A 96 0.74 7.48 -9.19
CA CYS A 96 1.70 6.70 -9.96
C CYS A 96 1.04 5.38 -10.39
N THR A 97 0.45 5.37 -11.60
CA THR A 97 -0.12 4.18 -12.23
C THR A 97 0.70 3.80 -13.47
N MET A 98 0.85 2.50 -13.70
CA MET A 98 1.62 2.02 -14.84
C MET A 98 0.85 2.26 -16.14
N LYS A 99 1.49 2.98 -17.07
CA LYS A 99 0.97 3.16 -18.44
C LYS A 99 1.03 1.83 -19.21
N PRO A 100 0.16 1.63 -20.22
CA PRO A 100 0.19 0.44 -21.07
C PRO A 100 1.57 0.15 -21.68
N ASP A 101 2.32 1.19 -22.08
CA ASP A 101 3.66 1.05 -22.66
C ASP A 101 4.68 0.39 -21.72
N TYR A 102 4.41 0.42 -20.41
CA TYR A 102 5.25 -0.18 -19.37
C TYR A 102 4.67 -1.50 -18.82
N ALA A 103 3.60 -2.04 -19.42
CA ALA A 103 2.89 -3.20 -18.89
C ALA A 103 3.76 -4.46 -18.81
N GLY A 104 4.71 -4.62 -19.74
CA GLY A 104 5.65 -5.74 -19.77
C GLY A 104 6.89 -5.56 -18.88
N LEU A 105 7.02 -4.47 -18.13
CA LEU A 105 8.13 -4.30 -17.20
C LEU A 105 7.94 -5.16 -15.95
N GLU A 106 8.99 -5.89 -15.60
CA GLU A 106 9.09 -6.74 -14.42
C GLU A 106 10.28 -6.33 -13.52
N GLY A 107 10.28 -6.84 -12.28
CA GLY A 107 11.38 -6.67 -11.34
C GLY A 107 11.84 -5.21 -11.15
N GLU A 108 13.17 -5.01 -11.17
CA GLU A 108 13.79 -3.70 -10.94
C GLU A 108 13.38 -2.63 -11.96
N ALA A 109 13.22 -3.00 -13.25
CA ALA A 109 12.82 -2.05 -14.28
C ALA A 109 11.40 -1.50 -14.04
N ARG A 110 10.50 -2.34 -13.52
CA ARG A 110 9.17 -1.92 -13.08
C ARG A 110 9.26 -0.98 -11.90
N LEU A 111 10.04 -1.35 -10.89
CA LEU A 111 10.24 -0.55 -9.67
C LEU A 111 10.89 0.80 -9.98
N ASP A 112 11.78 0.89 -10.99
CA ASP A 112 12.40 2.14 -11.45
C ASP A 112 11.38 3.12 -12.01
N VAL A 113 10.38 2.62 -12.75
CA VAL A 113 9.28 3.45 -13.24
C VAL A 113 8.37 3.85 -12.08
N GLN A 114 8.03 2.92 -11.18
CA GLN A 114 7.17 3.21 -10.03
C GLN A 114 7.81 4.16 -9.01
N GLY A 115 9.14 4.18 -8.92
CA GLY A 115 9.89 5.09 -8.05
C GLY A 115 10.00 6.51 -8.59
N LYS A 116 9.64 6.74 -9.87
CA LYS A 116 9.55 8.07 -10.46
C LYS A 116 8.15 8.63 -10.16
N GLN A 117 8.05 9.42 -9.10
CA GLN A 117 6.94 10.36 -8.90
C GLN A 117 7.28 11.72 -9.49
#